data_AF-E1REU5-F1
#
_entry.id   AF-E1REU5-F1
#
_cell.length_a   1.000
_cell.length_b   1.000
_cell.length_c   1.000
_cell.angle_alpha   90.00
_cell.angle_beta   90.00
_cell.angle_gamma   90.00
#
_symmetry.space_group_name_H-M   'P 1'
#
loop_
_entity.id
_entity.type
_entity.pdbx_description
1 polymer ?
#
loop_
_entity_poly.entity_id
_entity_poly.type
_entity_poly.pdbx_seq_one_letter_code
_entity_poly.pdbx_strand_id
1 'polypeptide(L)'
;MNITLSEIHYKLSEDLKNNNYNHENLIPLGLGSEGAIFSNGCHIFKFFFNGITALSQEHLSFIANNFVNNKKITGIRLLSDIIQEEKDLIFVTPYEKYLPYSGGDVKEIIKILADSKKNNYIFTNFHPKNIMYDEDMNLKIIDVGKSLEPYEEEKYQNMICRAYLSTYFPKRSDLKSMMSAIYKPHPPAELNEVNDFKNLLYNEIGKIR
;
A
#
# COMPACT_ATOMS: atom_id res chain seq x y z
N MET A 1 -18.56 -18.50 3.02
CA MET A 1 -19.00 -18.89 1.65
C MET A 1 -17.78 -18.67 0.76
N ASN A 2 -17.21 -19.72 0.17
CA ASN A 2 -16.03 -19.59 -0.68
C ASN A 2 -16.49 -19.14 -2.07
N ILE A 3 -16.42 -17.83 -2.32
CA ILE A 3 -16.69 -17.27 -3.64
C ILE A 3 -15.56 -17.73 -4.59
N THR A 4 -15.92 -18.14 -5.80
CA THR A 4 -14.98 -18.56 -6.84
C THR A 4 -14.43 -17.36 -7.61
N LEU A 5 -13.26 -17.51 -8.25
CA LEU A 5 -12.68 -16.44 -9.07
C LEU A 5 -13.60 -16.06 -10.24
N SER A 6 -14.34 -17.01 -10.80
CA SER A 6 -15.35 -16.77 -11.84
C SER A 6 -16.53 -15.94 -11.34
N GLU A 7 -17.02 -16.19 -10.12
CA GLU A 7 -18.09 -15.39 -9.52
C GLU A 7 -17.63 -13.96 -9.24
N ILE A 8 -16.39 -13.77 -8.77
CA ILE A 8 -15.81 -12.43 -8.58
C ILE A 8 -15.69 -11.72 -9.92
N HIS A 9 -15.21 -12.40 -10.95
CA HIS A 9 -15.04 -11.83 -12.28
C HIS A 9 -16.37 -11.32 -12.84
N TYR A 10 -17.43 -12.14 -12.73
CA TYR A 10 -18.77 -11.74 -13.16
C TYR A 10 -19.30 -10.53 -12.39
N LYS A 11 -19.21 -10.55 -11.04
CA LYS A 11 -19.63 -9.42 -10.19
C LYS A 11 -18.88 -8.14 -10.53
N LEU A 12 -17.55 -8.22 -10.57
CA LEU A 12 -16.70 -7.10 -10.91
C LEU A 12 -17.05 -6.53 -12.29
N SER A 13 -17.31 -7.37 -13.29
CA SER A 13 -17.71 -6.91 -14.62
C SER A 13 -18.98 -6.07 -14.58
N GLU A 14 -20.01 -6.49 -13.83
CA GLU A 14 -21.27 -5.74 -13.70
C GLU A 14 -21.06 -4.43 -12.95
N ASP A 15 -20.32 -4.44 -11.83
CA ASP A 15 -20.02 -3.22 -11.05
C ASP A 15 -19.24 -2.19 -11.88
N LEU A 16 -18.25 -2.65 -12.64
CA LEU A 16 -17.46 -1.78 -13.52
C LEU A 16 -18.31 -1.18 -14.64
N LYS A 17 -19.20 -1.98 -15.25
CA LYS A 17 -20.12 -1.49 -16.28
C LYS A 17 -21.04 -0.40 -15.74
N ASN A 18 -21.59 -0.59 -14.54
CA ASN A 18 -22.46 0.40 -13.88
C ASN A 18 -21.70 1.70 -13.56
N ASN A 19 -20.39 1.61 -13.32
CA ASN A 19 -19.52 2.74 -13.01
C ASN A 19 -18.75 3.29 -14.21
N ASN A 20 -19.18 2.98 -15.45
CA ASN A 20 -18.57 3.46 -16.70
C ASN A 20 -17.09 3.09 -16.88
N TYR A 21 -16.63 2.01 -16.25
CA TYR A 21 -15.33 1.42 -16.52
C TYR A 21 -15.43 0.37 -17.64
N ASN A 22 -14.35 0.20 -18.38
CA ASN A 22 -14.25 -0.92 -19.31
C ASN A 22 -14.24 -2.24 -18.51
N HIS A 23 -15.29 -3.04 -18.69
CA HIS A 23 -15.54 -4.31 -18.02
C HIS A 23 -15.13 -5.52 -18.89
N GLU A 24 -14.75 -5.28 -20.14
CA GLU A 24 -14.28 -6.32 -21.05
C GLU A 24 -12.81 -6.66 -20.78
N ASN A 25 -12.41 -7.89 -21.12
CA ASN A 25 -11.02 -8.36 -21.05
C ASN A 25 -10.37 -8.20 -19.65
N LEU A 26 -11.14 -8.37 -18.57
CA LEU A 26 -10.59 -8.40 -17.22
C LEU A 26 -9.68 -9.61 -17.04
N ILE A 27 -8.39 -9.33 -16.81
CA ILE A 27 -7.34 -10.32 -16.56
C ILE A 27 -7.09 -10.39 -15.05
N PRO A 28 -7.17 -11.57 -14.42
CA PRO A 28 -6.77 -11.74 -13.03
C PRO A 28 -5.25 -11.57 -12.89
N LEU A 29 -4.82 -10.67 -12.03
CA LEU A 29 -3.40 -10.43 -11.71
C LEU A 29 -2.95 -11.14 -10.44
N GLY A 30 -3.88 -11.44 -9.53
CA GLY A 30 -3.54 -12.15 -8.30
C GLY A 30 -4.70 -12.28 -7.32
N LEU A 31 -4.53 -13.23 -6.38
CA LEU A 31 -5.45 -13.49 -5.29
C LEU A 31 -4.74 -13.26 -3.96
N GLY A 32 -5.25 -12.34 -3.15
CA GLY A 32 -4.78 -12.09 -1.79
C GLY A 32 -5.70 -12.69 -0.74
N SER A 33 -5.36 -12.50 0.54
CA SER A 33 -6.23 -12.91 1.65
C SER A 33 -7.46 -12.02 1.83
N GLU A 34 -7.43 -10.80 1.28
CA GLU A 34 -8.48 -9.80 1.48
C GLU A 34 -9.32 -9.53 0.23
N GLY A 35 -8.86 -10.00 -0.93
CA GLY A 35 -9.43 -9.62 -2.19
C GLY A 35 -8.71 -10.22 -3.40
N ALA A 36 -9.26 -9.93 -4.57
CA ALA A 36 -8.70 -10.30 -5.86
C ALA A 36 -8.31 -9.05 -6.65
N ILE A 37 -7.23 -9.14 -7.42
CA ILE A 37 -6.74 -8.06 -8.26
C ILE A 37 -6.99 -8.42 -9.72
N PHE A 38 -7.63 -7.51 -10.45
CA PHE A 38 -7.88 -7.61 -11.88
C PHE A 38 -7.36 -6.39 -12.62
N SER A 39 -7.17 -6.52 -13.94
CA SER A 39 -6.89 -5.38 -14.80
C SER A 39 -7.56 -5.53 -16.15
N ASN A 40 -7.94 -4.40 -16.75
CA ASN A 40 -8.37 -4.31 -18.14
C ASN A 40 -7.29 -3.68 -19.06
N GLY A 41 -6.05 -3.56 -18.58
CA GLY A 41 -4.94 -2.91 -19.27
C GLY A 41 -4.88 -1.39 -19.14
N CYS A 42 -5.95 -0.74 -18.68
CA CYS A 42 -5.99 0.70 -18.40
C CYS A 42 -6.06 1.01 -16.91
N HIS A 43 -6.70 0.14 -16.13
CA HIS A 43 -6.86 0.24 -14.69
C HIS A 43 -6.53 -1.09 -14.01
N ILE A 44 -6.24 -1.02 -12.72
CA ILE A 44 -6.15 -2.14 -11.80
C ILE A 44 -7.28 -2.01 -10.78
N PHE A 45 -8.02 -3.09 -10.60
CA PHE A 45 -9.17 -3.19 -9.71
C PHE A 45 -8.86 -4.15 -8.56
N LYS A 46 -8.96 -3.67 -7.32
CA LYS A 46 -8.89 -4.51 -6.12
C LYS A 46 -10.31 -4.74 -5.61
N PHE A 47 -10.85 -5.92 -5.88
CA PHE A 47 -12.15 -6.36 -5.37
C PHE A 47 -11.97 -6.96 -3.98
N PHE A 48 -12.67 -6.44 -2.96
CA PHE A 48 -12.55 -6.93 -1.59
C PHE A 48 -13.58 -8.03 -1.32
N PHE A 49 -13.15 -9.19 -0.79
CA PHE A 49 -14.06 -10.33 -0.55
C PHE A 49 -15.14 -10.05 0.48
N ASN A 50 -14.85 -9.18 1.45
CA ASN A 50 -15.81 -8.75 2.47
C ASN A 50 -16.57 -7.47 2.03
N GLY A 51 -16.36 -7.01 0.81
CA GLY A 51 -17.04 -5.86 0.24
C GLY A 51 -16.94 -4.62 1.14
N ILE A 52 -18.05 -3.90 1.32
CA ILE A 52 -18.12 -2.68 2.15
C ILE A 52 -17.74 -2.90 3.62
N THR A 53 -17.77 -4.15 4.10
CA THR A 53 -17.35 -4.50 5.46
C THR A 53 -15.85 -4.81 5.57
N ALA A 54 -15.12 -4.77 4.45
CA ALA A 54 -13.68 -4.94 4.46
C ALA A 54 -12.97 -3.80 5.19
N LEU A 55 -13.58 -2.62 5.27
CA LEU A 55 -13.07 -1.45 5.98
C LEU A 55 -14.18 -0.92 6.89
N SER A 56 -13.82 -0.29 8.02
CA SER A 56 -14.81 0.49 8.78
C SER A 56 -15.20 1.72 7.97
N GLN A 57 -16.41 2.25 8.19
CA GLN A 57 -16.87 3.45 7.49
C GLN A 57 -15.93 4.65 7.71
N GLU A 58 -15.41 4.79 8.93
CA GLU A 58 -14.43 5.82 9.28
C GLU A 58 -13.13 5.67 8.48
N HIS A 59 -12.63 4.45 8.37
CA HIS A 59 -11.40 4.17 7.62
C HIS A 59 -11.61 4.38 6.12
N LEU A 60 -12.74 3.94 5.56
CA LEU A 60 -13.09 4.19 4.17
C LEU A 60 -13.21 5.68 3.87
N SER A 61 -13.84 6.43 4.77
CA SER A 61 -13.95 7.90 4.67
C SER A 61 -12.57 8.57 4.73
N PHE A 62 -11.68 8.10 5.60
CA PHE A 62 -10.29 8.55 5.65
C PHE A 62 -9.58 8.31 4.31
N ILE A 63 -9.68 7.11 3.73
CA ILE A 63 -9.06 6.81 2.44
C ILE A 63 -9.64 7.69 1.33
N ALA A 64 -10.97 7.75 1.23
CA ALA A 64 -11.68 8.51 0.21
C ALA A 64 -11.29 9.99 0.24
N ASN A 65 -11.29 10.61 1.42
CA ASN A 65 -11.05 12.05 1.56
C ASN A 65 -9.58 12.46 1.37
N ASN A 66 -8.63 11.56 1.67
CA ASN A 66 -7.21 11.92 1.70
C ASN A 66 -6.40 11.39 0.51
N PHE A 67 -6.84 10.31 -0.15
CA PHE A 67 -6.00 9.62 -1.14
C PHE A 67 -6.63 9.54 -2.53
N VAL A 68 -7.96 9.50 -2.64
CA VAL A 68 -8.62 9.44 -3.96
C VAL A 68 -8.28 10.68 -4.77
N ASN A 69 -7.70 10.47 -5.95
CA ASN A 69 -7.22 11.51 -6.86
C ASN A 69 -6.18 12.49 -6.28
N ASN A 70 -5.58 12.18 -5.12
CA ASN A 70 -4.62 13.07 -4.47
C ASN A 70 -3.21 12.89 -5.02
N LYS A 71 -2.89 13.64 -6.07
CA LYS A 71 -1.55 13.66 -6.70
C LYS A 71 -0.44 14.29 -5.85
N LYS A 72 -0.76 14.88 -4.69
CA LYS A 72 0.26 15.42 -3.77
C LYS A 72 0.96 14.33 -2.98
N ILE A 73 0.31 13.17 -2.84
CA ILE A 73 0.88 12.00 -2.18
C ILE A 73 1.66 11.22 -3.24
N THR A 74 2.96 11.07 -3.01
CA THR A 74 3.88 10.50 -3.98
C THR A 74 4.46 9.16 -3.54
N GLY A 75 4.35 8.81 -2.26
CA GLY A 75 4.90 7.57 -1.69
C GLY A 75 4.03 6.34 -1.87
N ILE A 76 2.81 6.48 -2.40
CA ILE A 76 1.89 5.37 -2.67
C ILE A 76 1.39 5.42 -4.12
N ARG A 77 0.89 4.28 -4.61
CA ARG A 77 0.17 4.21 -5.89
C ARG A 77 -1.07 5.09 -5.84
N LEU A 78 -1.32 5.84 -6.91
CA LEU A 78 -2.51 6.69 -7.01
C LEU A 78 -3.78 5.84 -6.95
N LEU A 79 -4.62 6.13 -5.96
CA LEU A 79 -6.00 5.66 -5.91
C LEU A 79 -6.84 6.64 -6.73
N SER A 80 -7.35 6.21 -7.89
CA SER A 80 -8.14 7.09 -8.76
C SER A 80 -9.61 7.10 -8.35
N ASP A 81 -10.11 5.99 -7.79
CA ASP A 81 -11.53 5.86 -7.46
C ASP A 81 -11.80 4.77 -6.42
N ILE A 82 -12.99 4.84 -5.82
CA ILE A 82 -13.56 3.82 -4.95
C ILE A 82 -15.00 3.57 -5.39
N ILE A 83 -15.26 2.37 -5.87
CA ILE A 83 -16.60 1.93 -6.25
C ILE A 83 -17.23 1.21 -5.07
N GLN A 84 -18.46 1.61 -4.71
CA GLN A 84 -19.30 0.97 -3.72
C GLN A 84 -20.65 0.67 -4.37
N GLU A 85 -20.88 -0.60 -4.71
CA GLU A 85 -22.11 -1.08 -5.34
C GLU A 85 -22.76 -2.14 -4.46
N GLU A 86 -23.97 -1.88 -3.99
CA GLU A 86 -24.69 -2.71 -3.01
C GLU A 86 -23.85 -3.09 -1.77
N LYS A 87 -23.18 -4.26 -1.82
CA LYS A 87 -22.32 -4.80 -0.77
C LYS A 87 -20.87 -4.90 -1.20
N ASP A 88 -20.56 -4.70 -2.47
CA ASP A 88 -19.24 -4.85 -3.04
C ASP A 88 -18.43 -3.55 -2.86
N LEU A 89 -17.12 -3.72 -2.73
CA LEU A 89 -16.17 -2.62 -2.58
C LEU A 89 -15.00 -2.89 -3.52
N ILE A 90 -14.69 -1.91 -4.36
CA ILE A 90 -13.61 -1.99 -5.34
C ILE A 90 -12.76 -0.73 -5.25
N PHE A 91 -11.45 -0.91 -5.12
CA PHE A 91 -10.49 0.19 -5.27
C PHE A 91 -9.96 0.19 -6.70
N VAL A 92 -9.94 1.39 -7.31
CA VAL A 92 -9.48 1.58 -8.68
C VAL A 92 -8.18 2.38 -8.67
N THR A 93 -7.18 1.87 -9.37
CA THR A 93 -5.91 2.56 -9.60
C THR A 93 -5.61 2.57 -11.09
N PRO A 94 -4.93 3.59 -11.64
CA PRO A 94 -4.45 3.54 -13.01
C PRO A 94 -3.53 2.34 -13.23
N TYR A 95 -3.56 1.77 -14.43
CA TYR A 95 -2.58 0.75 -14.80
C TYR A 95 -1.23 1.42 -15.04
N GLU A 96 -0.25 0.98 -14.27
CA GLU A 96 1.15 1.38 -14.41
C GLU A 96 1.97 0.09 -14.40
N LYS A 97 3.03 0.04 -15.20
CA LYS A 97 3.96 -1.08 -15.11
C LYS A 97 4.81 -0.90 -13.87
N TYR A 98 4.97 -2.00 -13.15
CA TYR A 98 5.73 -2.02 -11.92
C TYR A 98 6.76 -3.13 -11.91
N LEU A 99 7.91 -2.85 -11.31
CA LEU A 99 8.96 -3.84 -11.05
C LEU A 99 9.05 -4.12 -9.54
N PRO A 100 9.22 -5.39 -9.12
CA PRO A 100 9.37 -5.72 -7.71
C PRO A 100 10.56 -5.02 -7.06
N TYR A 101 10.36 -4.52 -5.84
CA TYR A 101 11.44 -3.95 -5.04
C TYR A 101 12.48 -4.99 -4.62
N SER A 102 13.76 -4.66 -4.77
CA SER A 102 14.89 -5.55 -4.48
C SER A 102 15.66 -5.22 -3.20
N GLY A 103 15.39 -4.07 -2.58
CA GLY A 103 16.16 -3.52 -1.45
C GLY A 103 17.34 -2.64 -1.87
N GLY A 104 17.83 -1.85 -0.91
CA GLY A 104 19.01 -0.98 -1.04
C GLY A 104 18.72 0.49 -1.31
N ASP A 105 17.50 0.84 -1.72
CA ASP A 105 17.15 2.19 -2.19
C ASP A 105 16.80 3.15 -1.04
N VAL A 106 17.77 3.37 -0.16
CA VAL A 106 17.64 4.20 1.05
C VAL A 106 17.01 5.55 0.71
N LYS A 107 17.46 6.23 -0.35
CA LYS A 107 16.95 7.56 -0.71
C LYS A 107 15.46 7.55 -1.07
N GLU A 108 15.01 6.59 -1.87
CA GLU A 108 13.61 6.49 -2.29
C GLU A 108 12.70 6.08 -1.13
N ILE A 109 13.16 5.18 -0.26
CA ILE A 109 12.42 4.83 0.96
C ILE A 109 12.29 6.03 1.89
N ILE A 110 13.34 6.84 2.05
CA ILE A 110 13.29 8.06 2.85
C ILE A 110 12.31 9.08 2.26
N LYS A 111 12.22 9.21 0.93
CA LYS A 111 11.20 10.04 0.28
C LYS A 111 9.79 9.57 0.61
N ILE A 112 9.51 8.26 0.58
CA ILE A 112 8.20 7.70 0.97
C ILE A 112 7.85 8.07 2.42
N LEU A 113 8.81 7.91 3.35
CA LEU A 113 8.58 8.22 4.76
C LEU A 113 8.34 9.73 4.97
N ALA A 114 9.13 10.57 4.30
CA ALA A 114 8.95 12.01 4.35
C ALA A 114 7.61 12.46 3.76
N ASP A 115 7.18 11.88 2.63
CA ASP A 115 5.86 12.09 2.02
C ASP A 115 4.73 11.69 2.98
N SER A 116 4.88 10.56 3.68
CA SER A 116 3.97 10.07 4.72
C SER A 116 3.79 11.07 5.86
N LYS A 117 4.90 11.57 6.43
CA LYS A 117 4.87 12.57 7.52
C LYS A 117 4.28 13.90 7.03
N LYS A 118 4.64 14.34 5.83
CA LYS A 118 4.14 15.60 5.22
C LYS A 118 2.63 15.57 5.02
N ASN A 119 2.09 14.44 4.59
CA ASN A 119 0.67 14.27 4.26
C ASN A 119 -0.14 13.63 5.39
N ASN A 120 0.39 13.56 6.62
CA ASN A 120 -0.30 13.07 7.82
C ASN A 120 -0.93 11.67 7.67
N TYR A 121 -0.20 10.73 7.08
CA TYR A 121 -0.58 9.33 7.08
C TYR A 121 0.58 8.42 7.50
N ILE A 122 0.26 7.16 7.75
CA ILE A 122 1.22 6.08 7.95
C ILE A 122 0.81 4.85 7.13
N PHE A 123 1.77 3.96 6.90
CA PHE A 123 1.53 2.64 6.32
C PHE A 123 2.02 1.54 7.26
N THR A 124 1.08 0.86 7.92
CA THR A 124 1.39 -0.13 8.97
C THR A 124 1.98 -1.43 8.40
N ASN A 125 1.73 -1.74 7.13
CA ASN A 125 2.23 -2.93 6.45
C ASN A 125 3.46 -2.67 5.55
N PHE A 126 4.38 -1.79 5.97
CA PHE A 126 5.63 -1.53 5.25
C PHE A 126 6.46 -2.82 5.14
N HIS A 127 6.49 -3.43 3.96
CA HIS A 127 7.13 -4.72 3.66
C HIS A 127 7.59 -4.70 2.20
N PRO A 128 8.75 -5.31 1.82
CA PRO A 128 9.27 -5.24 0.46
C PRO A 128 8.27 -5.64 -0.63
N LYS A 129 7.49 -6.70 -0.39
CA LYS A 129 6.42 -7.17 -1.30
C LYS A 129 5.35 -6.12 -1.67
N ASN A 130 5.17 -5.10 -0.84
CA ASN A 130 4.19 -4.04 -1.03
C ASN A 130 4.81 -2.79 -1.68
N ILE A 131 6.09 -2.85 -2.04
CA ILE A 131 6.85 -1.76 -2.63
C ILE A 131 7.23 -2.19 -4.05
N MET A 132 7.05 -1.28 -5.01
CA MET A 132 7.44 -1.50 -6.40
C MET A 132 8.04 -0.24 -7.00
N TYR A 133 8.88 -0.41 -8.02
CA TYR A 133 9.33 0.68 -8.88
C TYR A 133 8.27 0.97 -9.93
N ASP A 134 7.90 2.23 -10.09
CA ASP A 134 7.16 2.69 -11.27
C ASP A 134 8.06 2.74 -12.52
N GLU A 135 7.50 3.15 -13.66
CA GLU A 135 8.22 3.25 -14.94
C GLU A 135 9.38 4.26 -14.89
N ASP A 136 9.31 5.24 -13.99
CA ASP A 136 10.33 6.27 -13.75
C ASP A 136 11.34 5.87 -12.67
N MET A 137 11.31 4.61 -12.21
CA MET A 137 12.16 4.06 -11.16
C MET A 137 11.98 4.69 -9.77
N ASN A 138 10.85 5.35 -9.50
CA ASN A 138 10.50 5.79 -8.15
C ASN A 138 9.82 4.65 -7.39
N LEU A 139 10.04 4.59 -6.07
CA LEU A 139 9.35 3.61 -5.24
C LEU A 139 7.94 4.06 -4.87
N LYS A 140 6.99 3.14 -4.98
CA LYS A 140 5.59 3.31 -4.56
C LYS A 140 5.15 2.16 -3.68
N ILE A 141 4.37 2.47 -2.64
CA ILE A 141 3.58 1.47 -1.93
C ILE A 141 2.34 1.14 -2.76
N ILE A 142 2.12 -0.13 -3.08
CA ILE A 142 1.05 -0.57 -3.98
C ILE A 142 -0.20 -1.12 -3.27
N ASP A 143 -0.06 -1.52 -2.01
CA ASP A 143 -1.16 -2.14 -1.23
C ASP A 143 -1.99 -1.07 -0.50
N VAL A 144 -2.74 -0.29 -1.28
CA VAL A 144 -3.69 0.71 -0.76
C VAL A 144 -4.92 -0.02 -0.20
N GLY A 145 -5.24 0.24 1.07
CA GLY A 145 -6.29 -0.47 1.81
C GLY A 145 -6.11 -0.29 3.31
N LYS A 146 -6.47 -1.32 4.09
CA LYS A 146 -6.46 -1.31 5.57
C LYS A 146 -5.17 -0.84 6.24
N SER A 147 -4.05 -0.97 5.54
CA SER A 147 -2.74 -0.63 6.10
C SER A 147 -2.44 0.86 6.06
N LEU A 148 -3.26 1.67 5.37
CA LEU A 148 -3.16 3.12 5.41
C LEU A 148 -3.96 3.67 6.58
N GLU A 149 -3.32 4.42 7.46
CA GLU A 149 -3.99 4.96 8.65
C GLU A 149 -3.62 6.44 8.84
N PRO A 150 -4.44 7.21 9.59
CA PRO A 150 -4.07 8.55 10.00
C PRO A 150 -2.75 8.55 10.76
N TYR A 151 -2.00 9.65 10.63
CA TYR A 151 -0.73 9.78 11.32
C TYR A 151 -0.84 9.60 12.83
N GLU A 152 0.03 8.74 13.37
CA GLU A 152 0.19 8.52 14.80
C GLU A 152 1.68 8.24 15.05
N GLU A 153 2.27 8.93 16.02
CA GLU A 153 3.74 8.98 16.17
C GLU A 153 4.34 7.62 16.53
N GLU A 154 3.71 6.84 17.41
CA GLU A 154 4.20 5.52 17.80
C GLU A 154 4.19 4.55 16.60
N LYS A 155 3.09 4.50 15.85
CA LYS A 155 3.02 3.71 14.61
C LYS A 155 3.97 4.22 13.53
N TYR A 156 4.21 5.52 13.44
CA TYR A 156 5.20 6.06 12.50
C TYR A 156 6.62 5.60 12.85
N GLN A 157 7.00 5.58 14.13
CA GLN A 157 8.29 5.04 14.55
C GLN A 157 8.46 3.56 14.14
N ASN A 158 7.39 2.77 14.22
CA ASN A 158 7.41 1.40 13.72
C ASN A 158 7.50 1.32 12.20
N MET A 159 6.74 2.15 11.47
CA MET A 159 6.88 2.25 10.02
C MET A 159 8.33 2.53 9.61
N ILE A 160 9.05 3.41 10.33
CA ILE A 160 10.48 3.66 10.10
C ILE A 160 11.32 2.40 10.34
N CYS A 161 11.13 1.69 11.46
CA CYS A 161 11.85 0.45 11.74
C CYS A 161 11.59 -0.63 10.67
N ARG A 162 10.35 -0.76 10.21
CA ARG A 162 9.98 -1.68 9.12
C ARG A 162 10.58 -1.26 7.78
N ALA A 163 10.63 0.03 7.50
CA ALA A 163 11.25 0.57 6.30
C ALA A 163 12.76 0.31 6.30
N TYR A 164 13.43 0.51 7.43
CA TYR A 164 14.83 0.13 7.62
C TYR A 164 15.04 -1.37 7.34
N LEU A 165 14.27 -2.25 7.98
CA LEU A 165 14.38 -3.70 7.76
C LEU A 165 14.09 -4.09 6.30
N SER A 166 13.10 -3.45 5.67
CA SER A 166 12.76 -3.67 4.27
C SER A 166 13.87 -3.23 3.31
N THR A 167 14.65 -2.22 3.72
CA THR A 167 15.72 -1.65 2.89
C THR A 167 16.99 -2.49 2.94
N TYR A 168 17.43 -2.86 4.14
CA TYR A 168 18.71 -3.54 4.34
C TYR A 168 18.60 -5.06 4.37
N PHE A 169 17.42 -5.60 4.69
CA PHE A 169 17.19 -7.03 4.82
C PHE A 169 16.02 -7.57 3.97
N PRO A 170 15.85 -7.10 2.71
CA PRO A 170 14.66 -7.36 1.89
C PRO A 170 14.40 -8.85 1.62
N LYS A 171 15.45 -9.66 1.57
CA LYS A 171 15.44 -11.07 1.16
C LYS A 171 15.58 -12.04 2.33
N ARG A 172 15.64 -11.55 3.57
CA ARG A 172 15.70 -12.42 4.75
C ARG A 172 14.43 -13.22 4.89
N SER A 173 14.56 -14.53 5.07
CA SER A 173 13.42 -15.45 5.23
C SER A 173 12.64 -15.21 6.52
N ASP A 174 13.30 -14.67 7.56
CA ASP A 174 12.71 -14.33 8.85
C ASP A 174 12.24 -12.87 8.95
N LEU A 175 12.31 -12.08 7.87
CA LEU A 175 11.97 -10.66 7.86
C LEU A 175 10.60 -10.37 8.48
N LYS A 176 9.58 -11.17 8.13
CA LYS A 176 8.23 -11.04 8.69
C LYS A 176 8.23 -11.19 10.21
N SER A 177 8.97 -12.17 10.73
CA SER A 177 9.10 -12.40 12.16
C SER A 177 9.85 -11.27 12.85
N MET A 178 10.90 -10.72 12.22
CA MET A 178 11.62 -9.54 12.72
C MET A 178 10.69 -8.34 12.84
N MET A 179 9.89 -8.05 11.81
CA MET A 179 8.92 -6.96 11.82
C MET A 179 7.85 -7.12 12.91
N SER A 180 7.42 -8.35 13.18
CA SER A 180 6.49 -8.64 14.29
C SER A 180 7.13 -8.54 15.67
N ALA A 181 8.47 -8.51 15.76
CA ALA A 181 9.21 -8.46 17.02
C ALA A 181 9.69 -7.06 17.41
N ILE A 182 9.44 -6.02 16.59
CA ILE A 182 9.92 -4.64 16.80
C ILE A 182 9.62 -4.10 18.20
N TYR A 183 8.46 -4.45 18.78
CA TYR A 183 8.03 -3.96 20.10
C TYR A 183 8.27 -4.95 21.24
N LYS A 184 8.87 -6.10 20.98
CA LYS A 184 9.14 -7.09 22.03
C LYS A 184 10.29 -6.60 22.92
N PRO A 185 10.41 -7.08 24.16
CA PRO A 185 11.52 -6.73 25.07
C PRO A 185 12.91 -6.93 24.46
N HIS A 186 13.01 -7.84 23.49
CA HIS A 186 14.20 -8.09 22.69
C HIS A 186 13.87 -7.87 21.20
N PRO A 187 13.96 -6.63 20.70
CA PRO A 187 13.76 -6.35 19.28
C PRO A 187 14.90 -6.96 18.44
N PRO A 188 14.72 -7.09 17.11
CA PRO A 188 15.79 -7.56 16.22
C PRO A 188 17.08 -6.74 16.40
N ALA A 189 18.21 -7.42 16.55
CA ALA A 189 19.51 -6.77 16.80
C ALA A 189 19.92 -5.81 15.67
N GLU A 190 19.42 -6.04 14.46
CA GLU A 190 19.61 -5.21 13.28
C GLU A 190 19.09 -3.78 13.49
N LEU A 191 18.11 -3.58 14.36
CA LEU A 191 17.58 -2.26 14.68
C LEU A 191 18.53 -1.42 15.54
N ASN A 192 19.63 -1.98 16.06
CA ASN A 192 20.64 -1.20 16.78
C ASN A 192 21.26 -0.10 15.90
N GLU A 193 21.26 -0.29 14.58
CA GLU A 193 21.80 0.66 13.59
C GLU A 193 20.73 1.57 12.95
N VAL A 194 19.47 1.50 13.41
CA VAL A 194 18.36 2.28 12.82
C VAL A 194 18.54 3.79 12.95
N ASN A 195 19.38 4.25 13.88
CA ASN A 195 19.55 5.68 14.17
C ASN A 195 20.14 6.46 12.98
N ASP A 196 21.06 5.87 12.21
CA ASP A 196 21.61 6.54 11.03
C ASP A 196 20.54 6.72 9.95
N PHE A 197 19.69 5.71 9.78
CA PHE A 197 18.53 5.78 8.89
C PHE A 197 17.51 6.85 9.34
N LYS A 198 17.27 6.96 10.65
CA LYS A 198 16.43 8.03 11.23
C LYS A 198 17.04 9.41 11.01
N ASN A 199 18.35 9.56 11.15
CA ASN A 199 19.04 10.83 10.93
C ASN A 199 18.89 11.29 9.47
N LEU A 200 19.04 10.38 8.50
CA LEU A 200 18.77 10.68 7.09
C LEU A 200 17.33 11.15 6.87
N LEU A 201 16.36 10.48 7.50
CA LEU A 201 14.94 10.84 7.41
C LEU A 201 14.66 12.23 7.97
N TYR A 202 15.13 12.53 9.18
CA TYR A 202 14.85 13.80 9.83
C TYR A 202 15.55 14.97 9.15
N ASN A 203 16.73 14.74 8.58
CA ASN A 203 17.37 15.71 7.69
C ASN A 203 16.53 15.99 6.45
N GLU A 204 15.93 14.96 5.84
CA GLU A 204 15.06 15.14 4.67
C GLU A 204 13.77 15.88 5.04
N ILE A 205 13.11 15.51 6.14
CA ILE A 205 11.91 16.21 6.65
C ILE A 205 12.22 17.69 6.96
N GLY A 206 13.41 17.98 7.49
CA GLY A 206 13.84 19.35 7.77
C GLY A 206 13.93 20.25 6.54
N LYS A 207 14.17 19.69 5.34
CA LYS A 207 14.23 20.44 4.08
C LYS A 207 12.85 20.76 3.50
N ILE A 208 11.81 20.09 3.97
CA ILE A 208 10.44 20.22 3.46
C ILE A 208 9.67 21.35 4.16
N ARG A 209 10.28 21.95 5.20
CA ARG A 209 9.72 23.07 5.99
C ARG A 209 9.92 24.43 5.33
#